data_AF-A0A7J4I2Q9-F1
#
_entry.id   AF-A0A7J4I2Q9-F1
#
_cell.length_a   1.000
_cell.length_b   1.000
_cell.length_c   1.000
_cell.angle_alpha   90.00
_cell.angle_beta   90.00
_cell.angle_gamma   90.00
#
_symmetry.space_group_name_H-M   'P 1'
#
loop_
_entity.id
_entity.type
_entity.pdbx_description
1 polymer ?
#
loop_
_entity_poly.entity_id
_entity_poly.type
_entity_poly.pdbx_seq_one_letter_code
_entity_poly.pdbx_strand_id
1 'polypeptide(L)'
;MGYNYSPHSTDEKARQFFSKRGKHLAVTIVIIFLIAVFYATGIAMTSYATYSRNAEQLLNETKANLVILQAEKDVCLASLNYTDNDLKVCQGVLSSKATLLNICGTEKTSLNNSLTNTASSLNACKTEKDSAIQTSRQLVKNSVKAMCCSYGDVQAGSVRNWNIVNNSITCTGSYTVNCSNGETNY
;
A
#
# COMPACT_ATOMS: atom_id res chain seq x y z
N MET A 1 35.42 65.88 -112.08
CA MET A 1 34.11 65.19 -112.09
C MET A 1 34.01 64.51 -110.72
N GLY A 2 33.29 65.07 -109.73
CA GLY A 2 31.83 64.88 -109.48
C GLY A 2 31.62 63.51 -108.79
N TYR A 3 31.08 63.34 -107.58
CA TYR A 3 30.06 64.10 -106.85
C TYR A 3 30.20 63.96 -105.32
N ASN A 4 29.68 64.96 -104.62
CA ASN A 4 29.50 65.12 -103.18
C ASN A 4 28.13 64.56 -102.76
N TYR A 5 28.02 63.88 -101.61
CA TYR A 5 26.77 63.76 -100.86
C TYR A 5 27.05 63.64 -99.34
N SER A 6 26.38 64.51 -98.59
CA SER A 6 26.27 64.53 -97.12
C SER A 6 24.77 64.53 -96.74
N PRO A 7 24.40 64.35 -95.46
CA PRO A 7 23.62 63.22 -94.95
C PRO A 7 22.15 63.58 -94.64
N HIS A 8 21.29 62.61 -94.33
CA HIS A 8 19.92 62.89 -93.87
C HIS A 8 19.68 62.32 -92.46
N SER A 9 19.39 63.22 -91.51
CA SER A 9 19.05 62.95 -90.12
C SER A 9 17.59 62.51 -89.97
N THR A 10 17.35 61.57 -89.06
CA THR A 10 16.03 60.95 -88.79
C THR A 10 15.37 61.44 -87.49
N ASP A 11 15.95 62.43 -86.80
CA ASP A 11 15.53 62.83 -85.44
C ASP A 11 14.39 63.87 -85.37
N GLU A 12 14.09 64.59 -86.45
CA GLU A 12 13.13 65.71 -86.36
C GLU A 12 11.66 65.28 -86.44
N LYS A 13 11.34 64.16 -87.10
CA LYS A 13 9.96 63.70 -87.27
C LYS A 13 9.36 63.07 -86.01
N ALA A 14 10.21 62.55 -85.10
CA ALA A 14 9.75 62.04 -83.81
C ALA A 14 9.27 63.19 -82.91
N ARG A 15 9.97 64.33 -82.90
CA ARG A 15 9.65 65.46 -81.98
C ARG A 15 8.34 66.18 -82.30
N GLN A 16 7.91 66.26 -83.56
CA GLN A 16 6.69 67.00 -83.91
C GLN A 16 5.38 66.22 -83.64
N PHE A 17 5.39 64.88 -83.66
CA PHE A 17 4.20 64.06 -83.39
C PHE A 17 3.74 64.15 -81.92
N PHE A 18 4.66 64.37 -80.99
CA PHE A 18 4.35 64.48 -79.56
C PHE A 18 3.73 65.83 -79.14
N SER A 19 3.82 66.89 -79.96
CA SER A 19 3.41 68.24 -79.54
C SER A 19 1.89 68.50 -79.58
N LYS A 20 1.14 67.88 -80.50
CA LYS A 20 -0.32 68.06 -80.64
C LYS A 20 -1.17 66.89 -80.10
N ARG A 21 -0.66 65.65 -80.14
CA ARG A 21 -1.34 64.46 -79.58
C ARG A 21 -0.84 64.07 -78.17
N GLY A 22 0.26 64.66 -77.71
CA GLY A 22 0.85 64.36 -76.40
C GLY A 22 -0.05 64.70 -75.21
N LYS A 23 -0.94 65.69 -75.32
CA LYS A 23 -1.89 66.02 -74.24
C LYS A 23 -2.93 64.92 -74.02
N HIS A 24 -3.49 64.37 -75.09
CA HIS A 24 -4.42 63.24 -74.98
C HIS A 24 -3.70 61.95 -74.57
N LEU A 25 -2.48 61.71 -75.08
CA LEU A 25 -1.68 60.56 -74.68
C LEU A 25 -1.29 60.63 -73.19
N ALA A 26 -0.91 61.81 -72.69
CA ALA A 26 -0.56 62.03 -71.29
C ALA A 26 -1.77 61.82 -70.36
N VAL A 27 -2.95 62.32 -70.73
CA VAL A 27 -4.19 62.11 -69.95
C VAL A 27 -4.54 60.63 -69.88
N THR A 28 -4.46 59.90 -71.00
CA THR A 28 -4.74 58.45 -71.02
C THR A 28 -3.75 57.66 -70.15
N ILE A 29 -2.46 58.01 -70.18
CA ILE A 29 -1.44 57.36 -69.33
C ILE A 29 -1.72 57.62 -67.85
N VAL A 30 -2.11 58.83 -67.47
CA VAL A 30 -2.47 59.17 -66.09
C VAL A 30 -3.71 58.38 -65.63
N ILE A 31 -4.73 58.24 -66.48
CA ILE A 31 -5.92 57.46 -66.15
C ILE A 31 -5.58 55.98 -65.97
N ILE A 32 -4.76 55.40 -66.86
CA ILE A 32 -4.32 53.99 -66.73
C ILE A 32 -3.50 53.81 -65.45
N PHE A 33 -2.63 54.76 -65.12
CA PHE A 33 -1.84 54.72 -63.89
C PHE A 33 -2.74 54.77 -62.64
N LEU A 34 -3.75 55.65 -62.64
CA LEU A 34 -4.72 55.72 -61.54
C LEU A 34 -5.50 54.41 -61.38
N ILE A 35 -5.97 53.81 -62.48
CA ILE A 35 -6.66 52.51 -62.44
C ILE A 35 -5.74 51.42 -61.88
N ALA A 36 -4.46 51.39 -62.28
CA ALA A 36 -3.49 50.43 -61.76
C ALA A 36 -3.23 50.62 -60.26
N VAL A 37 -3.15 51.88 -59.79
CA VAL A 37 -3.01 52.20 -58.36
C VAL A 37 -4.26 51.77 -57.58
N PHE A 38 -5.46 52.10 -58.06
CA PHE A 38 -6.71 51.66 -57.41
C PHE A 38 -6.82 50.14 -57.36
N TYR A 39 -6.47 49.44 -58.43
CA TYR A 39 -6.46 47.98 -58.48
C TYR A 39 -5.46 47.37 -57.47
N ALA A 40 -4.25 47.91 -57.39
CA ALA A 40 -3.24 47.48 -56.43
C ALA A 40 -3.69 47.72 -54.98
N THR A 41 -4.26 48.90 -54.69
CA THR A 41 -4.79 49.20 -53.35
C THR A 41 -6.00 48.34 -52.98
N GLY A 42 -6.88 48.01 -53.95
CA GLY A 42 -8.02 47.12 -53.73
C GLY A 42 -7.60 45.68 -53.40
N ILE A 43 -6.56 45.16 -54.06
CA ILE A 43 -5.97 43.86 -53.74
C ILE A 43 -5.28 43.90 -52.36
N ALA A 44 -4.57 44.98 -52.04
CA ALA A 44 -3.94 45.14 -50.73
C ALA A 44 -4.98 45.21 -49.59
N MET A 45 -6.08 45.93 -49.78
CA MET A 45 -7.15 46.02 -48.77
C MET A 45 -7.89 44.69 -48.58
N THR A 46 -8.18 43.97 -49.67
CA THR A 46 -8.86 42.66 -49.58
C THR A 46 -7.96 41.62 -48.93
N SER A 47 -6.68 41.54 -49.32
CA SER A 47 -5.71 40.64 -48.69
C SER A 47 -5.48 40.94 -47.21
N TYR A 48 -5.42 42.22 -46.81
CA TYR A 48 -5.32 42.61 -45.40
C TYR A 48 -6.59 42.24 -44.61
N ALA A 49 -7.78 42.47 -45.18
CA ALA A 49 -9.05 42.09 -44.54
C ALA A 49 -9.20 40.57 -44.40
N THR A 50 -8.69 39.79 -45.35
CA THR A 50 -8.65 38.33 -45.25
C THR A 50 -7.66 37.90 -44.17
N TYR A 51 -6.47 38.50 -44.10
CA TYR A 51 -5.48 38.22 -43.07
C TYR A 51 -6.00 38.55 -41.66
N SER A 52 -6.65 39.70 -41.47
CA SER A 52 -7.18 40.10 -40.17
C SER A 52 -8.29 39.16 -39.69
N ARG A 53 -9.19 38.73 -40.58
CA ARG A 53 -10.24 37.73 -40.25
C ARG A 53 -9.65 36.38 -39.88
N ASN A 54 -8.63 35.91 -40.61
CA ASN A 54 -7.96 34.65 -40.29
C ASN A 54 -7.25 34.74 -38.93
N ALA A 55 -6.62 35.88 -38.62
CA ALA A 55 -6.00 36.11 -37.32
C ALA A 55 -7.01 36.16 -36.18
N GLU A 56 -8.16 36.82 -36.37
CA GLU A 56 -9.26 36.84 -35.39
C GLU A 56 -9.84 35.45 -35.16
N GLN A 57 -9.99 34.65 -36.21
CA GLN A 57 -10.47 33.27 -36.10
C GLN A 57 -9.48 32.40 -35.30
N LEU A 58 -8.18 32.46 -35.62
CA LEU A 58 -7.15 31.74 -34.88
C LEU A 58 -7.09 32.17 -33.40
N LEU A 59 -7.23 33.47 -33.13
CA LEU A 59 -7.29 33.99 -31.76
C LEU A 59 -8.49 33.41 -30.99
N ASN A 60 -9.67 33.39 -31.61
CA ASN A 60 -10.88 32.85 -30.99
C ASN A 60 -10.79 31.34 -30.76
N GLU A 61 -10.24 30.58 -31.71
CA GLU A 61 -9.98 29.15 -31.56
C GLU A 61 -8.97 28.89 -30.44
N THR A 62 -7.87 29.66 -30.38
CA THR A 62 -6.87 29.55 -29.31
C THR A 62 -7.48 29.86 -27.94
N LYS A 63 -8.34 30.88 -27.86
CA LYS A 63 -9.05 31.24 -26.62
C LYS A 63 -9.99 30.12 -26.18
N ALA A 64 -10.74 29.52 -27.11
CA ALA A 64 -11.61 28.38 -26.81
C ALA A 64 -10.80 27.17 -26.32
N ASN A 65 -9.69 26.85 -27.00
CA ASN A 65 -8.79 25.75 -26.60
C ASN A 65 -8.20 25.98 -25.21
N LEU A 66 -7.78 27.20 -24.87
CA LEU A 66 -7.27 27.54 -23.54
C LEU A 66 -8.33 27.35 -22.45
N VAL A 67 -9.59 27.71 -22.71
CA VAL A 67 -10.68 27.50 -21.75
C VAL A 67 -10.92 26.00 -21.51
N ILE A 68 -10.88 25.18 -22.57
CA ILE A 68 -11.01 23.72 -22.44
C ILE A 68 -9.84 23.14 -21.65
N LEU A 69 -8.61 23.51 -22.00
CA LEU A 69 -7.40 23.04 -21.31
C LEU A 69 -7.40 23.41 -19.82
N GLN A 70 -7.90 24.60 -19.50
CA GLN A 70 -8.02 25.05 -18.11
C GLN A 70 -9.04 24.20 -17.35
N ALA A 71 -10.18 23.88 -17.96
CA ALA A 71 -11.16 22.98 -17.35
C ALA A 71 -10.61 21.56 -17.15
N GLU A 72 -9.89 21.01 -18.14
CA GLU A 72 -9.23 19.70 -18.02
C GLU A 72 -8.18 19.68 -16.90
N LYS A 73 -7.39 20.76 -16.78
CA LYS A 73 -6.43 20.94 -15.69
C LYS A 73 -7.11 20.95 -14.32
N ASP A 74 -8.22 21.66 -14.19
CA ASP A 74 -8.94 21.77 -12.91
C ASP A 74 -9.56 20.42 -12.50
N VAL A 75 -10.09 19.65 -13.47
CA VAL A 75 -10.53 18.27 -13.23
C VAL A 75 -9.36 17.38 -12.81
N CYS A 76 -8.22 17.47 -13.49
CA CYS A 76 -7.03 16.70 -13.12
C CYS A 76 -6.53 17.02 -11.71
N LEU A 77 -6.49 18.30 -11.33
CA LEU A 77 -6.13 18.73 -9.97
C LEU A 77 -7.12 18.21 -8.91
N ALA A 78 -8.41 18.22 -9.21
CA ALA A 78 -9.42 17.66 -8.32
C ALA A 78 -9.23 16.14 -8.14
N SER A 79 -8.99 15.41 -9.23
CA SER A 79 -8.68 13.97 -9.18
C SER A 79 -7.39 13.68 -8.40
N LEU A 80 -6.34 14.48 -8.59
CA LEU A 80 -5.08 14.34 -7.85
C LEU A 80 -5.29 14.54 -6.35
N ASN A 81 -6.03 15.59 -5.95
CA ASN A 81 -6.37 15.84 -4.54
C ASN A 81 -7.21 14.70 -3.93
N TYR A 82 -8.13 14.13 -4.71
CA TYR A 82 -8.89 12.97 -4.26
C TYR A 82 -7.98 11.77 -4.01
N THR A 83 -7.09 11.44 -4.96
CA THR A 83 -6.12 10.35 -4.81
C THR A 83 -5.15 10.57 -3.64
N ASP A 84 -4.70 11.81 -3.41
CA ASP A 84 -3.84 12.14 -2.26
C ASP A 84 -4.55 11.91 -0.92
N ASN A 85 -5.84 12.29 -0.83
CA ASN A 85 -6.65 12.02 0.36
C ASN A 85 -6.87 10.52 0.58
N ASP A 86 -7.19 9.76 -0.47
CA ASP A 86 -7.32 8.30 -0.38
C ASP A 86 -6.02 7.63 0.08
N LEU A 87 -4.87 8.12 -0.41
CA LEU A 87 -3.56 7.64 0.01
C LEU A 87 -3.33 7.90 1.50
N LYS A 88 -3.66 9.10 2.00
CA LYS A 88 -3.55 9.45 3.43
C LYS A 88 -4.44 8.56 4.31
N VAL A 89 -5.68 8.32 3.88
CA VAL A 89 -6.59 7.40 4.59
C VAL A 89 -6.01 5.99 4.62
N CYS A 90 -5.52 5.49 3.49
CA CYS A 90 -4.89 4.18 3.40
C CYS A 90 -3.67 4.03 4.33
N GLN A 91 -2.80 5.05 4.37
CA GLN A 91 -1.66 5.09 5.30
C GLN A 91 -2.10 5.06 6.77
N GLY A 92 -3.16 5.79 7.12
CA GLY A 92 -3.74 5.76 8.47
C GLY A 92 -4.27 4.36 8.85
N VAL A 93 -5.00 3.71 7.95
CA VAL A 93 -5.48 2.35 8.15
C VAL A 93 -4.32 1.36 8.30
N LEU A 94 -3.29 1.46 7.46
CA LEU A 94 -2.12 0.60 7.54
C LEU A 94 -1.38 0.74 8.87
N SER A 95 -1.17 1.98 9.34
CA SER A 95 -0.54 2.25 10.64
C SER A 95 -1.34 1.67 11.82
N SER A 96 -2.68 1.81 11.78
CA SER A 96 -3.58 1.20 12.77
C SER A 96 -3.48 -0.33 12.77
N LYS A 97 -3.46 -0.96 11.58
CA LYS A 97 -3.30 -2.42 11.46
C LYS A 97 -1.93 -2.90 11.93
N ALA A 98 -0.86 -2.16 11.68
CA ALA A 98 0.48 -2.48 12.19
C ALA A 98 0.51 -2.45 13.73
N THR A 99 -0.14 -1.45 14.34
CA THR A 99 -0.27 -1.35 15.80
C THR A 99 -1.05 -2.56 16.37
N LEU A 100 -2.17 -2.91 15.76
CA LEU A 100 -2.97 -4.07 16.18
C LEU A 100 -2.19 -5.39 16.07
N LEU A 101 -1.39 -5.55 15.01
CA LEU A 101 -0.54 -6.72 14.83
C LEU A 101 0.52 -6.84 15.93
N ASN A 102 1.11 -5.72 16.35
CA ASN A 102 2.08 -5.70 17.44
C ASN A 102 1.44 -6.08 18.80
N ILE A 103 0.24 -5.56 19.07
CA ILE A 103 -0.54 -5.94 20.27
C ILE A 103 -0.81 -7.45 20.26
N CYS A 104 -1.31 -7.98 19.14
CA CYS A 104 -1.57 -9.41 18.98
C CYS A 104 -0.30 -10.26 19.16
N GLY A 105 0.85 -9.81 18.66
CA GLY A 105 2.14 -10.46 18.87
C GLY A 105 2.56 -10.50 20.34
N THR A 106 2.30 -9.42 21.07
CA THR A 106 2.57 -9.32 22.52
C THR A 106 1.64 -10.24 23.31
N GLU A 107 0.34 -10.22 23.01
CA GLU A 107 -0.65 -11.10 23.65
C GLU A 107 -0.34 -12.58 23.40
N LYS A 108 0.01 -12.95 22.17
CA LYS A 108 0.43 -14.31 21.83
C LYS A 108 1.62 -14.77 22.69
N THR A 109 2.61 -13.90 22.86
CA THR A 109 3.78 -14.19 23.71
C THR A 109 3.37 -14.38 25.17
N SER A 110 2.50 -13.50 25.68
CA SER A 110 1.97 -13.59 27.04
C SER A 110 1.18 -14.88 27.27
N LEU A 111 0.29 -15.25 26.34
CA LEU A 111 -0.47 -16.50 26.41
C LEU A 111 0.44 -17.71 26.39
N ASN A 112 1.50 -17.70 25.58
CA ASN A 112 2.45 -18.80 25.52
C ASN A 112 3.19 -18.97 26.86
N ASN A 113 3.61 -17.87 27.49
CA ASN A 113 4.21 -17.91 28.82
C ASN A 113 3.23 -18.44 29.88
N SER A 114 1.98 -17.99 29.86
CA SER A 114 0.93 -18.50 30.76
C SER A 114 0.67 -19.99 30.55
N LEU A 115 0.69 -20.47 29.31
CA LEU A 115 0.54 -21.88 28.98
C LEU A 115 1.72 -22.70 29.54
N THR A 116 2.96 -22.24 29.34
CA THR A 116 4.15 -22.89 29.89
C THR A 116 4.10 -22.95 31.42
N ASN A 117 3.75 -21.85 32.07
CA ASN A 117 3.63 -21.81 33.54
C ASN A 117 2.54 -22.76 34.04
N THR A 118 1.38 -22.79 33.38
CA THR A 118 0.28 -23.70 33.73
C THR A 118 0.68 -25.15 33.56
N ALA A 119 1.39 -25.49 32.48
CA ALA A 119 1.89 -26.84 32.24
C ALA A 119 2.91 -27.27 33.33
N SER A 120 3.80 -26.36 33.73
CA SER A 120 4.73 -26.59 34.84
C SER A 120 4.01 -26.83 36.17
N SER A 121 3.03 -25.98 36.53
CA SER A 121 2.23 -26.13 37.74
C SER A 121 1.43 -27.43 37.75
N LEU A 122 0.88 -27.83 36.60
CA LEU A 122 0.18 -29.12 36.47
C LEU A 122 1.12 -30.31 36.70
N ASN A 123 2.35 -30.25 36.19
CA ASN A 123 3.33 -31.31 36.41
C ASN A 123 3.76 -31.38 37.88
N ALA A 124 3.99 -30.23 38.53
CA ALA A 124 4.29 -30.17 39.96
C ALA A 124 3.16 -30.80 40.80
N CYS A 125 1.91 -30.43 40.52
CA CYS A 125 0.73 -30.99 41.18
C CYS A 125 0.61 -32.51 41.00
N LYS A 126 0.91 -33.04 39.80
CA LYS A 126 0.94 -34.49 39.57
C LYS A 126 1.98 -35.17 40.45
N THR A 127 3.20 -34.62 40.53
CA THR A 127 4.27 -35.14 41.38
C THR A 127 3.90 -35.11 42.86
N GLU A 128 3.30 -34.02 43.35
CA GLU A 128 2.82 -33.90 44.73
C GLU A 128 1.73 -34.94 45.04
N LYS A 129 0.74 -35.08 44.13
CA LYS A 129 -0.33 -36.07 44.26
C LYS A 129 0.24 -37.49 44.34
N ASP A 130 1.17 -37.86 43.47
CA ASP A 130 1.78 -39.19 43.47
C ASP A 130 2.61 -39.42 44.75
N SER A 131 3.33 -38.39 45.23
CA SER A 131 4.08 -38.43 46.50
C SER A 131 3.15 -38.58 47.71
N ALA A 132 2.01 -37.90 47.73
CA ALA A 132 1.00 -38.02 48.78
C ALA A 132 0.36 -39.41 48.80
N ILE A 133 0.07 -39.99 47.63
CA ILE A 133 -0.44 -41.36 47.51
C ILE A 133 0.58 -42.37 48.05
N GLN A 134 1.86 -42.22 47.70
CA GLN A 134 2.92 -43.09 48.22
C GLN A 134 3.05 -42.97 49.74
N THR A 135 3.03 -41.75 50.27
CA THR A 135 3.09 -41.48 51.71
C THR A 135 1.90 -42.10 52.45
N SER A 136 0.68 -41.90 51.94
CA SER A 136 -0.54 -42.51 52.47
C SER A 136 -0.45 -44.04 52.48
N ARG A 137 0.00 -44.67 51.38
CA ARG A 137 0.23 -46.12 51.32
C ARG A 137 1.22 -46.58 52.38
N GLN A 138 2.30 -45.83 52.62
CA GLN A 138 3.27 -46.18 53.66
C GLN A 138 2.72 -46.02 55.08
N LEU A 139 1.95 -44.95 55.33
CA LEU A 139 1.28 -44.74 56.62
C LEU A 139 0.29 -45.86 56.92
N VAL A 140 -0.55 -46.25 55.95
CA VAL A 140 -1.46 -47.39 56.07
C VAL A 140 -0.68 -48.66 56.36
N LYS A 141 0.40 -48.94 55.60
CA LYS A 141 1.26 -50.09 55.83
C LYS A 141 1.85 -50.13 57.26
N ASN A 142 2.37 -49.01 57.74
CA ASN A 142 2.95 -48.91 59.08
C ASN A 142 1.90 -49.07 60.19
N SER A 143 0.71 -48.49 60.01
CA SER A 143 -0.41 -48.65 60.95
C SER A 143 -0.88 -50.10 61.02
N VAL A 144 -1.05 -50.74 59.86
CA VAL A 144 -1.43 -52.16 59.75
C VAL A 144 -0.36 -53.08 60.37
N LYS A 145 0.93 -52.80 60.16
CA LYS A 145 2.03 -53.52 60.82
C LYS A 145 1.91 -53.45 62.35
N ALA A 146 1.67 -52.26 62.90
CA ALA A 146 1.56 -52.06 64.34
C ALA A 146 0.29 -52.70 64.96
N MET A 147 -0.77 -52.84 64.18
CA MET A 147 -2.04 -53.43 64.62
C MET A 147 -2.04 -54.97 64.51
N CYS A 148 -1.42 -55.51 63.46
CA CYS A 148 -1.56 -56.93 63.09
C CYS A 148 -0.32 -57.78 63.45
N CYS A 149 0.81 -57.14 63.73
CA CYS A 149 1.94 -57.80 64.40
C CYS A 149 1.89 -57.41 65.89
N SER A 150 2.20 -58.35 66.79
CA SER A 150 2.23 -58.13 68.25
C SER A 150 2.97 -56.83 68.62
N TYR A 151 2.30 -55.94 69.38
CA TYR A 151 2.85 -54.64 69.79
C TYR A 151 4.20 -54.76 70.52
N GLY A 152 4.35 -55.79 71.36
CA GLY A 152 5.60 -56.08 72.07
C GLY A 152 6.73 -56.47 71.14
N ASP A 153 6.46 -57.28 70.11
CA ASP A 153 7.46 -57.69 69.11
C ASP A 153 7.83 -56.57 68.14
N VAL A 154 6.89 -55.68 67.84
CA VAL A 154 7.14 -54.48 67.03
C VAL A 154 8.04 -53.51 67.81
N GLN A 155 7.80 -53.28 69.11
CA GLN A 155 8.66 -52.43 69.94
C GLN A 155 10.04 -53.03 70.21
N ALA A 156 10.12 -54.35 70.40
CA ALA A 156 11.38 -55.06 70.64
C ALA A 156 12.25 -55.25 69.37
N GLY A 157 11.74 -54.85 68.18
CA GLY A 157 12.43 -55.07 66.90
C GLY A 157 12.44 -56.54 66.44
N SER A 158 11.61 -57.40 67.04
CA SER A 158 11.54 -58.84 66.77
C SER A 158 10.84 -59.19 65.46
N VAL A 159 10.02 -58.27 64.92
CA VAL A 159 9.38 -58.44 63.60
C VAL A 159 10.41 -58.18 62.49
N ARG A 160 11.02 -59.24 61.97
CA ARG A 160 12.08 -59.17 60.95
C ARG A 160 11.56 -58.85 59.55
N ASN A 161 10.37 -59.35 59.22
CA ASN A 161 9.72 -59.10 57.94
C ASN A 161 8.19 -59.18 58.12
N TRP A 162 7.42 -58.49 57.27
CA TRP A 162 5.97 -58.62 57.27
C TRP A 162 5.43 -58.38 55.85
N ASN A 163 4.38 -59.09 55.47
CA ASN A 163 3.78 -58.96 54.15
C ASN A 163 2.27 -59.24 54.17
N ILE A 164 1.57 -58.67 53.21
CA ILE A 164 0.14 -58.94 52.97
C ILE A 164 0.06 -59.96 51.83
N VAL A 165 -0.43 -61.16 52.11
CA VAL A 165 -0.58 -62.25 51.13
C VAL A 165 -2.01 -62.77 51.19
N ASN A 166 -2.71 -62.83 50.05
CA ASN A 166 -4.09 -63.34 49.97
C ASN A 166 -5.04 -62.76 51.02
N ASN A 167 -5.03 -61.43 51.21
CA ASN A 167 -5.89 -60.73 52.16
C ASN A 167 -5.65 -61.07 53.65
N SER A 168 -4.53 -61.73 53.98
CA SER A 168 -4.05 -62.01 55.32
C SER A 168 -2.68 -61.37 55.55
N ILE A 169 -2.41 -60.95 56.79
CA ILE A 169 -1.13 -60.34 57.17
C ILE A 169 -0.25 -61.41 57.80
N THR A 170 0.94 -61.57 57.23
CA THR A 170 1.96 -62.51 57.72
C THR A 170 3.12 -61.71 58.31
N CYS A 171 3.38 -61.89 59.60
CA CYS A 171 4.53 -61.31 60.28
C CYS A 171 5.56 -62.43 60.52
N THR A 172 6.82 -62.20 60.18
CA THR A 172 7.90 -63.17 60.40
C THR A 172 8.49 -62.90 61.80
N GLY A 173 7.99 -63.63 62.79
CA GLY A 173 8.27 -63.54 64.23
C GLY A 173 7.40 -64.56 65.01
N SER A 174 7.47 -64.56 66.34
CA SER A 174 6.81 -65.58 67.18
C SER A 174 5.28 -65.45 67.26
N TYR A 175 4.69 -64.31 66.87
CA TYR A 175 3.26 -64.05 67.05
C TYR A 175 2.65 -63.31 65.84
N THR A 176 1.54 -63.84 65.30
CA THR A 176 0.75 -63.23 64.21
C THR A 176 -0.70 -63.05 64.66
N VAL A 177 -1.26 -61.84 64.47
CA VAL A 177 -2.70 -61.59 64.63
C VAL A 177 -3.35 -61.65 63.25
N ASN A 178 -4.30 -62.56 63.06
CA ASN A 178 -5.04 -62.61 61.80
C ASN A 178 -6.09 -61.50 61.77
N CYS A 179 -5.73 -60.34 61.22
CA CYS A 179 -6.62 -59.18 61.11
C CYS A 179 -7.82 -59.38 60.17
N SER A 180 -7.94 -60.52 59.47
CA SER A 180 -9.13 -60.88 58.70
C SER A 180 -10.26 -61.41 59.59
N ASN A 181 -9.92 -62.12 60.67
CA ASN A 181 -10.87 -62.90 61.47
C ASN A 181 -10.78 -62.62 62.99
N GLY A 182 -9.79 -61.82 63.45
CA GLY A 182 -9.57 -61.51 64.87
C GLY A 182 -8.93 -62.65 65.68
N GLU A 183 -8.55 -63.76 65.03
CA GLU A 183 -7.93 -64.90 65.70
C GLU A 183 -6.44 -64.65 65.99
N THR A 184 -6.07 -64.75 67.27
CA THR A 184 -4.69 -64.76 67.75
C THR A 184 -4.26 -66.21 67.99
N ASN A 185 -3.27 -66.71 67.25
CA ASN A 185 -2.57 -67.94 67.64
C ASN A 185 -1.45 -67.55 68.61
N TYR A 186 -1.55 -68.03 69.84
CA TYR A 186 -0.54 -67.91 70.89
C TYR A 186 0.52 -69.01 70.76
#